data_AF-A0A4U7D5R6-F1
#
_entry.id   AF-A0A4U7D5R6-F1
#
_cell.length_a   1.000
_cell.length_b   1.000
_cell.length_c   1.000
_cell.angle_alpha   90.00
_cell.angle_beta   90.00
_cell.angle_gamma   90.00
#
_symmetry.space_group_name_H-M   'P 1'
#
loop_
_entity.id
_entity.type
_entity.pdbx_description
1 polymer ?
#
loop_
_entity_poly.entity_id
_entity_poly.type
_entity_poly.pdbx_seq_one_letter_code
_entity_poly.pdbx_strand_id
1 'polypeptide(L)'
;RRAGDDLRDEYTYNAGKAPSEGKHDHVGVHEQTDGRYYVGLAVPIGRLTAAETVRLADLAAAHGSGEMRLTRRQNPLILDVPESELDDLLDAELLDTHSPEPSVFTRGAMACTGTEFCSLALTETKARTAAMLRWLRANVELPDDI
;
A
#
# COMPACT_ATOMS: atom_id res chain seq x y z
N ARG A 1 20.77 -26.27 6.18
CA ARG A 1 20.07 -25.30 5.31
C ARG A 1 21.08 -24.21 4.97
N ARG A 2 21.34 -23.92 3.69
CA ARG A 2 22.32 -22.89 3.28
C ARG A 2 21.62 -21.53 3.27
N ALA A 3 22.34 -20.46 3.56
CA ALA A 3 21.82 -19.11 3.35
C ALA A 3 21.58 -18.93 1.84
N GLY A 4 20.35 -18.59 1.45
CA GLY A 4 20.01 -18.28 0.05
C GLY A 4 19.07 -19.25 -0.67
N ASP A 5 18.39 -20.17 0.04
CA ASP A 5 17.18 -20.80 -0.53
C ASP A 5 16.13 -19.68 -0.76
N ASP A 6 15.47 -19.69 -1.92
CA ASP A 6 14.62 -18.59 -2.40
C ASP A 6 13.39 -18.37 -1.51
N LEU A 7 13.53 -17.52 -0.51
CA LEU A 7 12.45 -17.15 0.42
C LEU A 7 11.32 -16.36 -0.27
N ARG A 8 11.44 -16.00 -1.56
CA ARG A 8 10.40 -15.22 -2.25
C ARG A 8 9.08 -15.97 -2.39
N ASP A 9 9.14 -17.30 -2.50
CA ASP A 9 7.94 -18.15 -2.58
C ASP A 9 7.28 -18.34 -1.21
N GLU A 10 8.04 -18.17 -0.12
CA GLU A 10 7.54 -18.24 1.26
C GLU A 10 7.16 -16.86 1.82
N TYR A 11 7.48 -15.77 1.12
CA TYR A 11 7.31 -14.41 1.62
C TYR A 11 5.87 -13.92 1.50
N THR A 12 5.10 -14.04 2.58
CA THR A 12 3.69 -13.60 2.68
C THR A 12 3.54 -12.09 2.95
N TYR A 13 4.59 -11.29 2.68
CA TYR A 13 4.72 -9.90 3.12
C TYR A 13 4.48 -9.67 4.63
N ASN A 14 4.45 -10.74 5.44
CA ASN A 14 3.98 -10.75 6.83
C ASN A 14 2.56 -10.20 6.99
N ALA A 15 1.66 -10.49 6.04
CA ALA A 15 0.27 -10.07 6.05
C ALA A 15 -0.67 -11.05 6.82
N GLY A 16 -0.10 -11.93 7.63
CA GLY A 16 -0.85 -12.84 8.52
C GLY A 16 -1.59 -13.99 7.83
N LYS A 17 -1.43 -14.16 6.51
CA LYS A 17 -1.99 -15.27 5.73
C LYS A 17 -0.99 -16.39 5.52
N ALA A 18 -1.47 -17.63 5.44
CA ALA A 18 -0.60 -18.78 5.17
C ALA A 18 -0.08 -18.72 3.72
N PRO A 19 1.16 -19.14 3.43
CA PRO A 19 1.69 -19.16 2.07
C PRO A 19 0.80 -19.93 1.07
N SER A 20 0.07 -20.94 1.55
CA SER A 20 -0.88 -21.72 0.74
C SER A 20 -2.08 -20.91 0.23
N GLU A 21 -2.40 -19.77 0.86
CA GLU A 21 -3.44 -18.84 0.42
C GLU A 21 -2.90 -17.81 -0.59
N GLY A 22 -1.62 -17.89 -0.95
CA GLY A 22 -0.97 -17.00 -1.91
C GLY A 22 -0.31 -15.77 -1.27
N LYS A 23 0.22 -14.89 -2.14
CA LYS A 23 0.85 -13.63 -1.74
C LYS A 23 -0.22 -12.63 -1.35
N HIS A 24 -0.10 -12.04 -0.17
CA HIS A 24 -1.04 -11.06 0.36
C HIS A 24 -0.32 -9.85 0.91
N ASP A 25 -0.72 -8.63 0.54
CA ASP A 25 -0.10 -7.37 1.01
C ASP A 25 -1.11 -6.33 1.50
N HIS A 26 -2.40 -6.71 1.56
CA HIS A 26 -3.56 -5.89 1.90
C HIS A 26 -3.86 -4.71 0.96
N VAL A 27 -3.13 -4.51 -0.14
CA VAL A 27 -3.51 -3.48 -1.13
C VAL A 27 -4.69 -3.97 -1.97
N GLY A 28 -5.64 -3.09 -2.27
CA GLY A 28 -6.88 -3.40 -2.99
C GLY A 28 -8.13 -3.39 -2.10
N VAL A 29 -9.26 -3.80 -2.67
CA VAL A 29 -10.56 -3.96 -1.97
C VAL A 29 -10.71 -5.41 -1.54
N HIS A 30 -11.05 -5.64 -0.27
CA HIS A 30 -11.15 -6.98 0.31
C HIS A 30 -12.34 -7.09 1.26
N GLU A 31 -13.11 -8.17 1.12
CA GLU A 31 -14.23 -8.47 2.02
C GLU A 31 -13.72 -8.93 3.41
N GLN A 32 -14.40 -8.47 4.46
CA GLN A 32 -14.21 -8.83 5.86
C GLN A 32 -15.19 -9.95 6.25
N THR A 33 -14.96 -10.59 7.39
CA THR A 33 -15.76 -11.74 7.84
C THR A 33 -17.22 -11.42 8.16
N ASP A 34 -17.57 -10.14 8.30
CA ASP A 34 -18.91 -9.63 8.58
C ASP A 34 -19.63 -9.08 7.34
N GLY A 35 -19.07 -9.28 6.13
CA GLY A 35 -19.63 -8.82 4.86
C GLY A 35 -19.37 -7.35 4.55
N ARG A 36 -18.62 -6.63 5.40
CA ARG A 36 -18.07 -5.31 5.08
C ARG A 36 -16.76 -5.46 4.32
N TYR A 37 -16.15 -4.34 3.93
CA TYR A 37 -14.92 -4.31 3.18
C TYR A 37 -13.85 -3.48 3.90
N TYR A 38 -12.59 -3.83 3.65
CA TYR A 38 -11.49 -2.90 3.86
C TYR A 38 -10.85 -2.55 2.53
N VAL A 39 -10.42 -1.29 2.42
CA VAL A 39 -9.75 -0.75 1.23
C VAL A 39 -8.31 -0.40 1.61
N GLY A 40 -7.36 -1.15 1.06
CA GLY A 40 -5.94 -0.90 1.27
C GLY A 40 -5.33 -0.05 0.18
N LEU A 41 -4.79 1.10 0.56
CA LEU A 41 -4.29 2.11 -0.35
C LEU A 41 -2.79 1.98 -0.53
N ALA A 42 -2.28 2.25 -1.72
CA ALA A 42 -0.86 2.37 -1.95
C ALA A 42 -0.39 3.80 -1.74
N VAL A 43 0.32 4.04 -0.64
CA VAL A 43 1.03 5.30 -0.40
C VAL A 43 2.48 5.08 -0.83
N PRO A 44 2.91 5.63 -1.98
CA PRO A 44 4.29 5.47 -2.43
C PRO A 44 5.23 5.85 -1.29
N ILE A 45 6.24 5.01 -1.01
CA ILE A 45 7.27 5.24 0.02
C ILE A 45 6.73 5.59 1.43
N GLY A 46 5.46 5.28 1.72
CA GLY A 46 4.81 5.56 3.00
C GLY A 46 4.96 7.01 3.47
N ARG A 47 4.87 7.99 2.57
CA ARG A 47 4.94 9.42 2.88
C ARG A 47 3.54 10.02 2.76
N LEU A 48 3.04 10.58 3.86
CA LEU A 48 1.82 11.37 3.89
C LEU A 48 2.13 12.74 4.49
N THR A 49 1.47 13.77 3.96
CA THR A 49 1.39 15.10 4.56
C THR A 49 0.32 15.12 5.65
N ALA A 50 0.35 16.15 6.50
CA ALA A 50 -0.69 16.36 7.51
C ALA A 50 -2.08 16.50 6.88
N ALA A 51 -2.19 17.22 5.76
CA ALA A 51 -3.45 17.42 5.05
C ALA A 51 -4.00 16.10 4.47
N GLU A 52 -3.16 15.28 3.83
CA GLU A 52 -3.57 13.94 3.35
C GLU A 52 -3.99 13.04 4.51
N THR A 53 -3.28 13.09 5.64
CA THR A 53 -3.60 12.28 6.82
C THR A 53 -4.98 12.65 7.39
N VAL A 54 -5.30 13.94 7.48
CA VAL A 54 -6.63 14.41 7.92
C VAL A 54 -7.71 13.96 6.94
N ARG A 55 -7.47 14.14 5.63
CA ARG A 55 -8.43 13.68 4.60
C ARG A 55 -8.67 12.17 4.64
N LEU A 56 -7.65 11.35 4.90
CA LEU A 56 -7.84 9.90 5.08
C LEU A 56 -8.72 9.59 6.29
N ALA A 57 -8.55 10.33 7.39
CA ALA A 57 -9.40 10.18 8.56
C ALA A 57 -10.86 10.59 8.27
N ASP A 58 -11.06 11.67 7.52
CA ASP A 58 -12.39 12.11 7.08
C ASP A 58 -13.06 11.05 6.20
N LEU A 59 -12.33 10.46 5.24
CA LEU A 59 -12.83 9.38 4.39
C LEU A 59 -13.19 8.12 5.20
N ALA A 60 -12.34 7.74 6.16
CA ALA A 60 -12.62 6.60 7.03
C ALA A 60 -13.88 6.82 7.89
N ALA A 61 -14.10 8.05 8.37
CA ALA A 61 -15.29 8.39 9.14
C ALA A 61 -16.56 8.51 8.29
N ALA A 62 -16.43 8.93 7.03
CA ALA A 62 -17.55 9.09 6.10
C ALA A 62 -18.05 7.75 5.55
N HIS A 63 -17.13 6.86 5.15
CA HIS A 63 -17.47 5.65 4.39
C HIS A 63 -17.30 4.34 5.18
N GLY A 64 -16.73 4.39 6.39
CA GLY A 64 -16.46 3.20 7.21
C GLY A 64 -16.73 3.43 8.69
N SER A 65 -15.97 2.75 9.55
CA SER A 65 -16.11 2.91 11.01
C SER A 65 -15.33 4.08 11.61
N GLY A 66 -14.57 4.82 10.80
CA GLY A 66 -13.53 5.74 11.26
C GLY A 66 -12.23 5.04 11.68
N GLU A 67 -12.16 3.71 11.63
CA GLU A 67 -10.93 2.97 11.92
C GLU A 67 -10.00 2.93 10.69
N MET A 68 -8.72 3.17 10.95
CA MET A 68 -7.65 2.93 10.00
C MET A 68 -6.58 2.01 10.59
N ARG A 69 -5.97 1.21 9.73
CA ARG A 69 -4.80 0.39 10.09
C ARG A 69 -3.62 0.69 9.19
N LEU A 70 -2.42 0.38 9.67
CA LEU A 70 -1.19 0.49 8.89
C LEU A 70 -0.60 -0.90 8.66
N THR A 71 -0.12 -1.13 7.45
CA THR A 71 0.58 -2.36 7.08
C THR A 71 2.08 -2.22 7.31
N ARG A 72 2.77 -3.36 7.42
CA ARG A 72 4.25 -3.42 7.40
C ARG A 72 4.85 -2.97 6.07
N ARG A 73 4.01 -2.76 5.06
CA ARG A 73 4.34 -2.27 3.71
C ARG A 73 4.21 -0.76 3.58
N GLN A 74 4.00 -0.06 4.70
CA GLN A 74 3.88 1.40 4.78
C GLN A 74 2.59 1.97 4.17
N ASN A 75 1.58 1.11 4.00
CA ASN A 75 0.30 1.43 3.38
C ASN A 75 -0.83 1.51 4.42
N PRO A 76 -1.73 2.51 4.36
CA PRO A 76 -2.92 2.58 5.20
C PRO A 76 -4.07 1.73 4.64
N LEU A 77 -4.94 1.28 5.55
CA LEU A 77 -6.19 0.57 5.27
C LEU A 77 -7.35 1.39 5.85
N ILE A 78 -8.41 1.60 5.08
CA ILE A 78 -9.71 2.10 5.57
C ILE A 78 -10.58 0.87 5.86
N LEU A 79 -11.17 0.78 7.05
CA LEU A 79 -11.88 -0.42 7.49
C LEU A 79 -13.40 -0.25 7.52
N ASP A 80 -14.08 -1.40 7.53
CA ASP A 80 -15.50 -1.54 7.85
C ASP A 80 -16.40 -0.75 6.90
N VAL A 81 -15.99 -0.66 5.64
CA VAL A 81 -16.71 0.02 4.56
C VAL A 81 -17.89 -0.86 4.13
N PRO A 82 -19.15 -0.41 4.28
CA PRO A 82 -20.29 -1.11 3.73
C PRO A 82 -20.19 -1.22 2.20
N GLU A 83 -20.70 -2.30 1.62
CA GLU A 83 -20.68 -2.49 0.15
C GLU A 83 -21.27 -1.28 -0.60
N SER A 84 -22.34 -0.67 -0.06
CA SER A 84 -23.00 0.50 -0.63
C SER A 84 -22.17 1.78 -0.66
N GLU A 85 -21.09 1.85 0.12
CA GLU A 85 -20.19 3.02 0.22
C GLU A 85 -18.90 2.82 -0.57
N LEU A 86 -18.68 1.63 -1.15
CA LEU A 86 -17.43 1.32 -1.85
C LEU A 86 -17.21 2.23 -3.04
N ASP A 87 -18.20 2.37 -3.92
CA ASP A 87 -18.07 3.17 -5.14
C ASP A 87 -17.76 4.64 -4.79
N ASP A 88 -18.49 5.22 -3.83
CA ASP A 88 -18.28 6.60 -3.37
C ASP A 88 -16.89 6.79 -2.74
N LEU A 89 -16.40 5.81 -1.96
CA LEU A 89 -15.04 5.85 -1.42
C LEU A 89 -13.99 5.77 -2.53
N LEU A 90 -14.17 4.86 -3.50
CA LEU A 90 -13.23 4.62 -4.60
C LEU A 90 -13.13 5.83 -5.54
N ASP A 91 -14.20 6.61 -5.66
CA ASP A 91 -14.26 7.85 -6.46
C ASP A 91 -13.67 9.09 -5.76
N ALA A 92 -13.22 8.97 -4.50
CA ALA A 92 -12.64 10.10 -3.77
C ALA A 92 -11.31 10.57 -4.40
N GLU A 93 -11.17 11.88 -4.65
CA GLU A 93 -9.99 12.50 -5.31
C GLU A 93 -8.64 12.09 -4.68
N LEU A 94 -8.61 11.82 -3.37
CA LEU A 94 -7.37 11.39 -2.72
C LEU A 94 -6.88 10.01 -3.21
N LEU A 95 -7.79 9.14 -3.63
CA LEU A 95 -7.47 7.80 -4.14
C LEU A 95 -6.90 7.84 -5.56
N ASP A 96 -7.07 8.93 -6.32
CA ASP A 96 -6.30 9.15 -7.56
C ASP A 96 -4.80 9.19 -7.28
N THR A 97 -4.41 9.70 -6.10
CA THR A 97 -3.02 9.77 -5.66
C THR A 97 -2.59 8.53 -4.88
N HIS A 98 -3.48 7.99 -4.06
CA HIS A 98 -3.24 6.83 -3.19
C HIS A 98 -4.14 5.66 -3.56
N SER A 99 -3.99 5.17 -4.78
CA SER A 99 -4.89 4.17 -5.37
C SER A 99 -4.82 2.81 -4.66
N PRO A 100 -5.96 2.10 -4.52
CA PRO A 100 -6.00 0.68 -4.16
C PRO A 100 -5.52 -0.23 -5.31
N GLU A 101 -5.37 0.29 -6.53
CA GLU A 101 -4.91 -0.42 -7.73
C GLU A 101 -3.65 0.24 -8.31
N PRO A 102 -2.54 0.31 -7.57
CA PRO A 102 -1.31 0.91 -8.08
C PRO A 102 -0.65 0.00 -9.14
N SER A 103 0.22 0.59 -9.96
CA SER A 103 1.19 -0.20 -10.74
C SER A 103 2.00 -1.15 -9.83
N VAL A 104 2.39 -2.32 -10.34
CA VAL A 104 3.17 -3.32 -9.59
C VAL A 104 4.47 -2.77 -8.97
N PHE A 105 5.13 -1.82 -9.64
CA PHE A 105 6.32 -1.17 -9.10
C PHE A 105 6.03 -0.42 -7.79
N THR A 106 4.91 0.29 -7.73
CA THR A 106 4.51 1.05 -6.55
C THR A 106 3.95 0.16 -5.47
N ARG A 107 3.18 -0.87 -5.82
CA ARG A 107 2.69 -1.89 -4.88
C ARG A 107 3.84 -2.54 -4.10
N GLY A 108 4.93 -2.88 -4.80
CA GLY A 108 6.12 -3.48 -4.20
C GLY A 108 7.06 -2.51 -3.47
N ALA A 109 6.91 -1.21 -3.68
CA ALA A 109 7.88 -0.22 -3.22
C ALA A 109 7.86 -0.04 -1.69
N MET A 110 9.05 0.04 -1.09
CA MET A 110 9.25 0.54 0.26
C MET A 110 10.54 1.33 0.33
N ALA A 111 10.56 2.35 1.17
CA ALA A 111 11.77 3.08 1.49
C ALA A 111 11.77 3.47 2.96
N CYS A 112 12.90 3.22 3.65
CA CYS A 112 13.10 3.75 4.99
C CYS A 112 13.30 5.27 4.95
N THR A 113 13.49 5.90 6.11
CA THR A 113 13.62 7.35 6.24
C THR A 113 14.74 7.99 5.41
N GLY A 114 15.90 7.32 5.28
CA GLY A 114 17.05 7.83 4.52
C GLY A 114 17.69 9.09 5.10
N THR A 115 18.65 9.67 4.36
CA THR A 115 19.42 10.86 4.78
C THR A 115 18.59 12.13 4.92
N GLU A 116 17.31 12.11 4.52
CA GLU A 116 16.41 13.25 4.72
C GLU A 116 16.25 13.55 6.22
N PHE A 117 16.13 12.51 7.07
CA PHE A 117 15.96 12.69 8.53
C PHE A 117 16.72 11.68 9.41
N CYS A 118 17.22 10.56 8.88
CA CYS A 118 17.94 9.58 9.68
C CYS A 118 19.44 9.89 9.72
N SER A 119 19.98 10.15 10.91
CA SER A 119 21.41 10.43 11.14
C SER A 119 22.33 9.23 10.89
N LEU A 120 21.78 8.02 10.77
CA LEU A 120 22.52 6.79 10.48
C LEU A 120 22.55 6.47 8.98
N ALA A 121 21.74 7.16 8.17
CA ALA A 121 21.60 6.83 6.77
C ALA A 121 22.82 7.26 5.96
N LEU A 122 23.26 6.39 5.04
CA LEU A 122 24.36 6.67 4.12
C LEU A 122 23.90 7.27 2.78
N THR A 123 22.60 7.18 2.48
CA THR A 123 22.03 7.65 1.22
C THR A 123 20.57 8.10 1.37
N GLU A 124 20.13 8.90 0.42
CA GLU A 124 18.72 9.28 0.28
C GLU A 124 17.94 8.07 -0.28
N THR A 125 16.78 7.80 0.29
CA THR A 125 15.98 6.61 -0.01
C THR A 125 14.62 6.95 -0.60
N LYS A 126 13.83 7.80 0.05
CA LYS A 126 12.43 8.02 -0.32
C LYS A 126 12.32 8.77 -1.65
N ALA A 127 12.95 9.94 -1.78
CA ALA A 127 12.86 10.73 -3.01
C ALA A 127 13.48 10.00 -4.22
N ARG A 128 14.57 9.27 -4.00
CA ARG A 128 15.26 8.45 -5.01
C ARG A 128 14.39 7.29 -5.46
N THR A 129 13.75 6.57 -4.53
CA THR A 129 12.78 5.52 -4.88
C THR A 129 11.60 6.12 -5.65
N ALA A 130 11.06 7.27 -5.24
CA ALA A 130 9.99 7.93 -5.98
C ALA A 130 10.40 8.29 -7.43
N ALA A 131 11.63 8.77 -7.64
CA ALA A 131 12.16 9.01 -8.99
C ALA A 131 12.32 7.71 -9.79
N MET A 132 12.82 6.64 -9.17
CA MET A 132 12.95 5.33 -9.78
C MET A 132 11.59 4.75 -10.19
N LEU A 133 10.55 4.89 -9.36
CA LEU A 133 9.21 4.42 -9.67
C LEU A 133 8.61 5.12 -10.90
N ARG A 134 8.80 6.45 -11.01
CA ARG A 134 8.39 7.19 -12.21
C ARG A 134 9.13 6.71 -13.45
N TRP A 135 10.43 6.46 -13.34
CA TRP A 135 11.22 5.94 -14.45
C TRP A 135 10.76 4.54 -14.87
N LEU A 136 10.58 3.61 -13.92
CA LEU A 136 10.12 2.25 -14.19
C LEU A 136 8.77 2.23 -14.92
N ARG A 137 7.78 3.00 -14.41
CA ARG A 137 6.46 3.10 -15.04
C ARG A 137 6.51 3.64 -16.47
N ALA A 138 7.47 4.51 -16.79
CA ALA A 138 7.56 5.14 -18.10
C ALA A 138 8.45 4.36 -19.09
N ASN A 139 9.28 3.42 -18.62
CA ASN A 139 10.35 2.82 -19.45
C ASN A 139 10.37 1.28 -19.40
N VAL A 140 9.56 0.64 -18.57
CA VAL A 140 9.53 -0.83 -18.45
C VAL A 140 8.16 -1.33 -18.84
N GLU A 141 8.13 -2.09 -19.94
CA GLU A 141 6.95 -2.85 -20.36
C GLU A 141 6.73 -4.02 -19.39
N LEU A 142 5.49 -4.20 -18.97
CA LEU A 142 5.07 -5.33 -18.15
C LEU A 142 4.47 -6.42 -19.05
N PRO A 143 4.64 -7.70 -18.71
CA PRO A 143 3.90 -8.79 -19.33
C PRO A 143 2.38 -8.58 -19.22
N ASP A 144 1.62 -9.14 -20.17
CA ASP A 144 0.15 -9.01 -20.21
C ASP A 144 -0.56 -9.64 -18.98
N ASP A 145 0.12 -10.53 -18.27
CA ASP A 145 -0.39 -11.25 -17.09
C ASP A 145 -0.06 -10.57 -15.75
N ILE A 146 0.38 -9.31 -15.78
CA ILE A 146 0.82 -8.51 -14.62
C ILE A 146 0.01 -7.24 -14.44
#